data_AF-A0A376FK37-F1
#
_entry.id   AF-A0A376FK37-F1
#
_cell.length_a   1.000
_cell.length_b   1.000
_cell.length_c   1.000
_cell.angle_alpha   90.00
_cell.angle_beta   90.00
_cell.angle_gamma   90.00
#
_symmetry.space_group_name_H-M   'P 1'
#
loop_
_entity.id
_entity.type
_entity.pdbx_description
1 polymer ?
#
loop_
_entity_poly.entity_id
_entity_poly.type
_entity_poly.pdbx_seq_one_letter_code
_entity_poly.pdbx_strand_id
1 'polypeptide(L)'
;MAIAQGSSERSISVVVDNDDATTGVRVVHQMLFNTDQVIGAVPDWRRRGWAGALLEQVKRQQEWLKKKHIDLRVCGIANSRALLTNVHGLNLENWQAEMNEAKEPFNLGRLIRLVKEYHLLNPVIVDCTSNQAVADQYADFLREGFHVVTPNKKANTSSMDYYHQLRLAASKSRRKFLYDTNVGAGLPVIENLQNLLNAGDELQRFSGILSGSLSFIFGKLDEGMSLSEATRAARELGYTEPDPRDDLSGMDVARKLLILAVKRP
;
A
#
# COMPACT_ATOMS: atom_id res chain seq x y z
N MET A 1 30.19 -19.08 2.10
CA MET A 1 30.90 -17.82 2.41
C MET A 1 31.21 -17.79 3.90
N ALA A 2 32.44 -17.46 4.29
CA ALA A 2 32.85 -17.37 5.71
C ALA A 2 33.09 -15.91 6.08
N ILE A 3 32.39 -15.40 7.09
CA ILE A 3 32.66 -14.09 7.69
C ILE A 3 33.12 -14.35 9.11
N ALA A 4 34.30 -13.83 9.47
CA ALA A 4 34.84 -13.88 10.82
C ALA A 4 35.24 -12.47 11.26
N GLN A 5 34.72 -12.03 12.41
CA GLN A 5 35.26 -10.90 13.16
C GLN A 5 35.13 -11.22 14.66
N GLY A 6 36.28 -11.32 15.36
CA GLY A 6 36.36 -11.66 16.80
C GLY A 6 35.75 -10.57 17.69
N SER A 7 35.30 -10.80 18.93
CA SER A 7 35.90 -11.59 20.02
C SER A 7 34.82 -12.17 20.97
N SER A 8 34.00 -13.11 20.47
CA SER A 8 33.30 -14.08 21.31
C SER A 8 33.12 -15.37 20.51
N GLU A 9 33.26 -16.52 21.15
CA GLU A 9 33.41 -17.86 20.55
C GLU A 9 32.13 -18.40 19.87
N ARG A 10 31.52 -17.65 18.95
CA ARG A 10 30.35 -18.08 18.19
C ARG A 10 30.48 -17.63 16.74
N SER A 11 31.04 -18.49 15.90
CA SER A 11 31.02 -18.34 14.45
C SER A 11 29.83 -19.11 13.87
N ILE A 12 29.00 -18.45 13.08
CA ILE A 12 27.93 -19.10 12.30
C ILE A 12 28.42 -19.16 10.86
N SER A 13 28.62 -20.37 10.34
CA SER A 13 29.00 -20.59 8.94
C SER A 13 27.80 -21.16 8.18
N VAL A 14 27.44 -20.52 7.06
CA VAL A 14 26.33 -20.95 6.20
C VAL A 14 26.84 -21.12 4.77
N VAL A 15 26.47 -22.24 4.15
CA VAL A 15 26.71 -22.51 2.73
C VAL A 15 25.43 -22.12 1.98
N VAL A 16 25.59 -21.23 1.02
CA VAL A 16 24.52 -20.76 0.13
C VAL A 16 25.01 -20.89 -1.31
N ASP A 17 24.07 -20.98 -2.25
CA ASP A 17 24.40 -20.93 -3.67
C ASP A 17 25.13 -19.60 -4.00
N ASN A 18 25.99 -19.62 -5.01
CA ASN A 18 26.79 -18.46 -5.37
C ASN A 18 25.91 -17.29 -5.84
N ASP A 19 24.78 -17.60 -6.50
CA ASP A 19 23.81 -16.58 -6.92
C ASP A 19 23.12 -15.91 -5.71
N ASP A 20 23.01 -16.62 -4.59
CA ASP A 20 22.39 -16.14 -3.35
C ASP A 20 23.41 -15.57 -2.35
N ALA A 21 24.72 -15.68 -2.61
CA ALA A 21 25.77 -15.28 -1.67
C ALA A 21 25.68 -13.79 -1.32
N THR A 22 25.53 -12.93 -2.34
CA THR A 22 25.42 -11.48 -2.18
C THR A 22 24.15 -11.09 -1.42
N THR A 23 23.03 -11.76 -1.72
CA THR A 23 21.77 -11.63 -0.98
C THR A 23 21.96 -12.03 0.48
N GLY A 24 22.60 -13.18 0.74
CA GLY A 24 22.86 -13.72 2.06
C GLY A 24 23.71 -12.79 2.93
N VAL A 25 24.79 -12.21 2.39
CA VAL A 25 25.59 -11.17 3.08
C VAL A 25 24.69 -10.03 3.52
N ARG A 26 23.89 -9.50 2.59
CA ARG A 26 23.04 -8.35 2.89
C ARG A 26 21.93 -8.68 3.87
N VAL A 27 21.32 -9.87 3.80
CA VAL A 27 20.32 -10.31 4.78
C VAL A 27 20.93 -10.38 6.16
N VAL A 28 22.11 -10.99 6.28
CA VAL A 28 22.83 -11.10 7.56
C VAL A 28 23.24 -9.72 8.06
N HIS A 29 23.79 -8.87 7.20
CA HIS A 29 24.14 -7.49 7.53
C HIS A 29 22.90 -6.67 7.92
N GLN A 30 21.76 -6.80 7.24
CA GLN A 30 20.53 -6.12 7.60
C GLN A 30 19.95 -6.63 8.92
N MET A 31 19.95 -7.94 9.17
CA MET A 31 19.45 -8.49 10.43
C MET A 31 20.34 -8.14 11.61
N LEU A 32 21.65 -8.03 11.40
CA LEU A 32 22.62 -7.67 12.43
C LEU A 32 22.74 -6.15 12.65
N PHE A 33 22.57 -5.33 11.60
CA PHE A 33 22.77 -3.87 11.63
C PHE A 33 21.50 -3.05 11.37
N ASN A 34 20.35 -3.71 11.27
CA ASN A 34 18.99 -3.14 11.27
C ASN A 34 18.79 -1.94 10.35
N THR A 35 19.18 -2.06 9.07
CA THR A 35 19.16 -0.92 8.11
C THR A 35 18.59 -1.30 6.74
N ASP A 36 17.69 -0.43 6.26
CA ASP A 36 17.19 -0.26 4.88
C ASP A 36 15.91 -1.02 4.50
N GLN A 37 14.76 -0.37 4.70
CA GLN A 37 13.48 -0.69 4.05
C GLN A 37 13.30 0.24 2.82
N VAL A 38 13.24 -0.36 1.63
CA VAL A 38 12.99 0.39 0.40
C VAL A 38 11.53 0.27 0.01
N ILE A 39 10.83 1.40 -0.05
CA ILE A 39 9.47 1.49 -0.56
C ILE A 39 9.53 2.13 -1.96
N GLY A 40 9.06 1.41 -2.98
CA GLY A 40 8.73 1.98 -4.28
C GLY A 40 7.27 2.44 -4.26
N ALA A 41 7.02 3.74 -4.28
CA ALA A 41 5.66 4.25 -4.39
C ALA A 41 5.32 4.45 -5.87
N VAL A 42 4.14 4.04 -6.34
CA VAL A 42 3.66 4.36 -7.69
C VAL A 42 2.46 5.30 -7.56
N PRO A 43 2.69 6.62 -7.49
CA PRO A 43 1.62 7.59 -7.34
C PRO A 43 0.93 8.00 -8.66
N ASP A 44 -0.37 7.72 -8.77
CA ASP A 44 -1.25 8.38 -9.74
C ASP A 44 -1.42 9.87 -9.39
N TRP A 45 -1.22 10.74 -10.39
CA TRP A 45 -0.98 12.19 -10.26
C TRP A 45 -2.25 13.08 -10.25
N ARG A 46 -3.46 12.58 -9.98
CA ARG A 46 -4.56 13.55 -9.86
C ARG A 46 -4.38 14.41 -8.59
N ARG A 47 -4.07 15.72 -8.80
CA ARG A 47 -3.78 16.78 -7.82
C ARG A 47 -4.58 16.60 -6.51
N ARG A 48 -3.89 16.65 -5.36
CA ARG A 48 -4.41 16.35 -4.01
C ARG A 48 -4.92 14.91 -3.81
N GLY A 49 -4.34 13.93 -4.50
CA GLY A 49 -4.57 12.51 -4.26
C GLY A 49 -3.77 11.94 -3.08
N TRP A 50 -4.17 10.75 -2.60
CA TRP A 50 -3.53 10.01 -1.51
C TRP A 50 -2.02 9.81 -1.67
N ALA A 51 -1.55 9.74 -2.91
CA ALA A 51 -0.15 9.66 -3.30
C ALA A 51 0.74 10.81 -2.77
N GLY A 52 0.36 12.06 -3.03
CA GLY A 52 1.15 13.22 -2.59
C GLY A 52 1.15 13.37 -1.08
N ALA A 53 -0.01 13.09 -0.46
CA ALA A 53 -0.14 13.07 1.00
C ALA A 53 0.75 11.98 1.64
N LEU A 54 0.86 10.80 1.01
CA LEU A 54 1.76 9.74 1.46
C LEU A 54 3.22 10.17 1.39
N LEU A 55 3.67 10.74 0.27
CA LEU A 55 5.06 11.20 0.13
C LEU A 55 5.40 12.30 1.15
N GLU A 56 4.49 13.24 1.39
CA GLU A 56 4.67 14.28 2.42
C GLU A 56 4.69 13.68 3.83
N GLN A 57 3.83 12.70 4.11
CA GLN A 57 3.84 11.99 5.39
C GLN A 57 5.15 11.21 5.59
N VAL A 58 5.62 10.50 4.56
CA VAL A 58 6.90 9.80 4.57
C VAL A 58 8.02 10.79 4.84
N LYS A 59 8.06 11.93 4.14
CA LYS A 59 9.03 13.02 4.35
C LYS A 59 9.03 13.47 5.82
N ARG A 60 7.87 13.81 6.36
CA ARG A 60 7.71 14.26 7.75
C ARG A 60 8.12 13.20 8.78
N GLN A 61 7.90 11.93 8.48
CA GLN A 61 8.17 10.82 9.41
C GLN A 61 9.59 10.26 9.32
N GLN A 62 10.41 10.70 8.36
CA GLN A 62 11.80 10.21 8.18
C GLN A 62 12.62 10.24 9.47
N GLU A 63 12.63 11.36 10.19
CA GLU A 63 13.41 11.48 11.44
C GLU A 63 12.93 10.52 12.53
N TRP A 64 11.62 10.34 12.65
CA TRP A 64 11.02 9.43 13.62
C TRP A 64 11.30 7.96 13.27
N LEU A 65 11.23 7.61 11.99
CA LEU A 65 11.56 6.27 11.50
C LEU A 65 13.04 5.95 11.75
N LYS A 66 13.94 6.90 11.47
CA LYS A 66 15.37 6.75 11.75
C LYS A 66 15.65 6.49 13.23
N LYS A 67 14.95 7.19 14.15
CA LYS A 67 15.05 6.95 15.61
C LYS A 67 14.59 5.54 16.01
N LYS A 68 13.74 4.90 15.20
CA LYS A 68 13.30 3.51 15.39
C LYS A 68 14.16 2.48 14.63
N HIS A 69 15.31 2.90 14.09
CA HIS A 69 16.16 2.08 13.23
C HIS A 69 15.42 1.57 11.98
N ILE A 70 14.53 2.41 11.43
CA ILE A 70 13.85 2.16 10.17
C ILE A 70 14.34 3.20 9.17
N ASP A 71 15.13 2.79 8.19
CA ASP A 71 15.50 3.64 7.06
C ASP A 71 14.53 3.39 5.91
N LEU A 72 13.63 4.34 5.70
CA LEU A 72 12.59 4.26 4.68
C LEU A 72 13.00 5.07 3.44
N ARG A 73 13.34 4.41 2.34
CA ARG A 73 13.76 5.09 1.10
C ARG A 73 12.72 4.94 -0.01
N VAL A 74 12.39 6.07 -0.65
CA VAL A 74 11.52 6.10 -1.83
C VAL A 74 12.37 5.93 -3.09
N CYS A 75 12.42 4.74 -3.67
CA CYS A 75 13.31 4.45 -4.81
C CYS A 75 12.66 4.60 -6.19
N GLY A 76 11.35 4.82 -6.23
CA GLY A 76 10.63 5.05 -7.47
C GLY A 76 9.33 5.79 -7.23
N ILE A 77 8.93 6.57 -8.22
CA ILE A 77 7.68 7.32 -8.35
C ILE A 77 7.23 7.17 -9.80
N ALA A 78 6.05 6.60 -10.05
CA ALA A 78 5.48 6.50 -11.39
C ALA A 78 4.09 7.11 -11.49
N ASN A 79 3.78 7.71 -12.63
CA ASN A 79 2.45 8.17 -13.04
C ASN A 79 2.04 7.50 -14.37
N SER A 80 0.94 7.95 -14.97
CA SER A 80 0.43 7.38 -16.23
C SER A 80 1.33 7.59 -17.46
N ARG A 81 2.32 8.47 -17.39
CA ARG A 81 3.19 8.87 -18.51
C ARG A 81 4.67 8.56 -18.28
N ALA A 82 5.10 8.55 -17.02
CA ALA A 82 6.50 8.53 -16.65
C ALA A 82 6.75 7.73 -15.38
N LEU A 83 7.98 7.24 -15.22
CA LEU A 83 8.53 6.55 -14.08
C LEU A 83 9.88 7.19 -13.76
N LEU A 84 9.99 7.75 -12.57
CA LEU A 84 11.20 8.27 -11.97
C LEU A 84 11.74 7.21 -11.01
N THR A 85 13.03 6.85 -11.12
CA THR A 85 13.67 5.86 -10.24
C THR A 85 15.03 6.34 -9.79
N ASN A 86 15.33 6.18 -8.50
CA ASN A 86 16.66 6.37 -7.95
C ASN A 86 16.93 5.33 -6.86
N VAL A 87 18.00 4.58 -7.07
CA VAL A 87 18.41 3.44 -6.23
C VAL A 87 18.89 3.86 -4.85
N HIS A 88 19.40 5.09 -4.72
CA HIS A 88 19.81 5.67 -3.45
C HIS A 88 18.66 6.38 -2.71
N GLY A 89 17.48 6.43 -3.33
CA GLY A 89 16.33 7.19 -2.85
C GLY A 89 16.17 8.51 -3.61
N LEU A 90 14.91 8.88 -3.86
CA LEU A 90 14.54 10.12 -4.53
C LEU A 90 14.55 11.30 -3.56
N ASN A 91 14.86 12.48 -4.08
CA ASN A 91 14.76 13.71 -3.31
C ASN A 91 13.28 14.10 -3.15
N LEU A 92 12.73 13.87 -1.95
CA LEU A 92 11.33 14.19 -1.63
C LEU A 92 11.02 15.70 -1.58
N GLU A 93 12.01 16.58 -1.77
CA GLU A 93 11.77 18.03 -1.87
C GLU A 93 11.49 18.47 -3.31
N ASN A 94 12.19 17.86 -4.28
CA ASN A 94 12.16 18.26 -5.69
C ASN A 94 11.58 17.21 -6.63
N TRP A 95 11.03 16.11 -6.08
CA TRP A 95 10.51 15.00 -6.88
C TRP A 95 9.46 15.44 -7.91
N GLN A 96 8.68 16.51 -7.67
CA GLN A 96 7.71 17.00 -8.64
C GLN A 96 8.37 17.56 -9.90
N ALA A 97 9.51 18.26 -9.76
CA ALA A 97 10.26 18.79 -10.89
C ALA A 97 10.92 17.65 -11.67
N GLU A 98 11.60 16.74 -10.96
CA GLU A 98 12.22 15.54 -11.56
C GLU A 98 11.19 14.66 -12.28
N MET A 99 9.96 14.56 -11.74
CA MET A 99 8.88 13.80 -12.36
C MET A 99 8.34 14.43 -13.65
N ASN A 100 8.39 15.77 -13.77
CA ASN A 100 7.99 16.46 -15.00
C ASN A 100 9.02 16.28 -16.12
N GLU A 101 10.28 16.07 -15.75
CA GLU A 101 11.37 15.81 -16.70
C GLU A 101 11.47 14.33 -17.10
N ALA A 102 10.98 13.43 -16.25
CA ALA A 102 10.91 12.00 -16.54
C ALA A 102 9.99 11.72 -17.75
N LYS A 103 10.48 10.92 -18.70
CA LYS A 103 9.76 10.58 -19.94
C LYS A 103 9.51 9.09 -20.13
N GLU A 104 10.11 8.25 -19.29
CA GLU A 104 10.10 6.80 -19.48
C GLU A 104 8.83 6.19 -18.90
N PRO A 105 8.08 5.37 -19.63
CA PRO A 105 6.82 4.83 -19.14
C PRO A 105 7.03 3.84 -17.98
N PHE A 106 5.98 3.67 -17.18
CA PHE A 106 5.95 2.65 -16.13
C PHE A 106 6.11 1.24 -16.72
N ASN A 107 7.04 0.47 -16.18
CA ASN A 107 7.30 -0.91 -16.57
C ASN A 107 7.68 -1.76 -15.36
N LEU A 108 6.87 -2.79 -15.09
CA LEU A 108 7.10 -3.74 -13.99
C LEU A 108 8.47 -4.44 -14.09
N GLY A 109 8.83 -4.91 -15.29
CA GLY A 109 10.11 -5.59 -15.54
C GLY A 109 11.32 -4.74 -15.13
N ARG A 110 11.25 -3.42 -15.30
CA ARG A 110 12.30 -2.49 -14.85
C ARG A 110 12.37 -2.38 -13.32
N LEU A 111 11.22 -2.30 -12.64
CA LEU A 111 11.18 -2.30 -11.18
C LEU A 111 11.76 -3.59 -10.61
N ILE A 112 11.41 -4.73 -11.21
CA ILE A 112 11.97 -6.04 -10.85
C ILE A 112 13.49 -6.05 -11.04
N ARG A 113 13.98 -5.56 -12.18
CA ARG A 113 15.44 -5.45 -12.44
C ARG A 113 16.13 -4.61 -11.39
N LEU A 114 15.58 -3.45 -11.05
CA LEU A 114 16.12 -2.57 -10.01
C LEU A 114 16.16 -3.27 -8.65
N VAL A 115 15.10 -4.00 -8.27
CA VAL A 115 15.08 -4.79 -7.03
C VAL A 115 16.13 -5.89 -7.03
N LYS A 116 16.31 -6.60 -8.15
CA LYS A 116 17.28 -7.70 -8.27
C LYS A 116 18.71 -7.19 -8.29
N GLU A 117 19.02 -6.22 -9.13
CA GLU A 117 20.35 -5.61 -9.25
C GLU A 117 20.82 -5.01 -7.92
N TYR A 118 19.93 -4.27 -7.26
CA TYR A 118 20.20 -3.65 -5.97
C TYR A 118 19.74 -4.50 -4.81
N HIS A 119 19.56 -5.81 -4.98
CA HIS A 119 19.24 -6.82 -3.95
C HIS A 119 18.35 -6.30 -2.80
N LEU A 120 17.25 -5.63 -3.15
CA LEU A 120 16.36 -5.02 -2.18
C LEU A 120 15.60 -6.11 -1.43
N LEU A 121 15.74 -6.15 -0.11
CA LEU A 121 15.28 -7.29 0.71
C LEU A 121 13.78 -7.28 0.98
N ASN A 122 13.23 -6.09 1.22
CA ASN A 122 11.80 -5.87 1.48
C ASN A 122 11.23 -4.79 0.57
N PRO A 123 11.17 -5.01 -0.76
CA PRO A 123 10.61 -4.04 -1.66
C PRO A 123 9.09 -3.97 -1.45
N VAL A 124 8.58 -2.76 -1.29
CA VAL A 124 7.13 -2.53 -1.18
C VAL A 124 6.68 -1.74 -2.39
N ILE A 125 5.63 -2.20 -3.08
CA ILE A 125 4.92 -1.44 -4.10
C ILE A 125 3.68 -0.83 -3.48
N VAL A 126 3.55 0.50 -3.56
CA VAL A 126 2.34 1.21 -3.13
C VAL A 126 1.58 1.69 -4.36
N ASP A 127 0.47 1.03 -4.68
CA ASP A 127 -0.38 1.40 -5.81
C ASP A 127 -1.54 2.30 -5.36
N CYS A 128 -1.40 3.60 -5.59
CA CYS A 128 -2.46 4.58 -5.35
C CYS A 128 -3.27 4.92 -6.62
N THR A 129 -3.16 4.11 -7.68
CA THR A 129 -3.85 4.33 -8.95
C THR A 129 -5.28 3.79 -8.91
N SER A 130 -6.09 4.24 -9.87
CA SER A 130 -7.38 3.63 -10.20
C SER A 130 -7.28 2.71 -11.43
N ASN A 131 -6.08 2.25 -11.80
CA ASN A 131 -5.85 1.53 -13.05
C ASN A 131 -6.03 0.01 -12.88
N GLN A 132 -6.85 -0.59 -13.75
CA GLN A 132 -7.05 -2.06 -13.75
C GLN A 132 -5.78 -2.79 -14.17
N ALA A 133 -5.05 -2.27 -15.17
CA ALA A 133 -3.85 -2.93 -15.68
C ALA A 133 -2.74 -3.05 -14.62
N VAL A 134 -2.68 -2.11 -13.66
CA VAL A 134 -1.76 -2.18 -12.51
C VAL A 134 -2.28 -3.19 -11.49
N ALA A 135 -3.58 -3.17 -11.20
CA ALA A 135 -4.23 -4.11 -10.30
C ALA A 135 -4.09 -5.57 -10.74
N ASP A 136 -4.11 -5.84 -12.05
CA ASP A 136 -3.94 -7.18 -12.65
C ASP A 136 -2.51 -7.72 -12.52
N GLN A 137 -1.55 -6.85 -12.21
CA GLN A 137 -0.13 -7.22 -12.02
C GLN A 137 0.24 -7.50 -10.56
N TYR A 138 -0.67 -7.33 -9.59
CA TYR A 138 -0.33 -7.52 -8.18
C TYR A 138 0.14 -8.94 -7.85
N ALA A 139 -0.43 -9.96 -8.49
CA ALA A 139 0.03 -11.33 -8.31
C ALA A 139 1.50 -11.50 -8.75
N ASP A 140 1.91 -10.82 -9.83
CA ASP A 140 3.27 -10.85 -10.34
C ASP A 140 4.23 -10.09 -9.41
N PHE A 141 3.82 -8.92 -8.92
CA PHE A 141 4.57 -8.21 -7.87
C PHE A 141 4.85 -9.10 -6.66
N LEU A 142 3.82 -9.79 -6.14
CA LEU A 142 3.96 -10.68 -5.00
C LEU A 142 4.91 -11.85 -5.30
N ARG A 143 4.82 -12.44 -6.50
CA ARG A 143 5.71 -13.55 -6.93
C ARG A 143 7.17 -13.10 -7.03
N GLU A 144 7.41 -11.88 -7.47
CA GLU A 144 8.75 -11.28 -7.58
C GLU A 144 9.28 -10.71 -6.25
N GLY A 145 8.58 -10.97 -5.14
CA GLY A 145 9.05 -10.64 -3.80
C GLY A 145 8.65 -9.26 -3.28
N PHE A 146 7.76 -8.54 -3.97
CA PHE A 146 7.24 -7.27 -3.48
C PHE A 146 6.12 -7.49 -2.46
N HIS A 147 6.09 -6.67 -1.42
CA HIS A 147 4.87 -6.43 -0.66
C HIS A 147 3.98 -5.47 -1.47
N VAL A 148 2.69 -5.73 -1.55
CA VAL A 148 1.75 -4.85 -2.27
C VAL A 148 0.88 -4.13 -1.23
N VAL A 149 0.85 -2.81 -1.28
CA VAL A 149 -0.02 -1.96 -0.47
C VAL A 149 -0.88 -1.12 -1.40
N THR A 150 -2.19 -1.14 -1.25
CA THR A 150 -3.06 -0.41 -2.18
C THR A 150 -4.42 0.00 -1.61
N PRO A 151 -4.84 1.27 -1.79
CA PRO A 151 -6.24 1.67 -1.65
C PRO A 151 -7.10 1.38 -2.91
N ASN A 152 -6.57 0.66 -3.91
CA ASN A 152 -7.31 0.33 -5.11
C ASN A 152 -8.24 -0.87 -4.84
N LYS A 153 -9.55 -0.67 -5.01
CA LYS A 153 -10.57 -1.70 -4.80
C LYS A 153 -10.63 -2.73 -5.94
N LYS A 154 -10.09 -2.40 -7.13
CA LYS A 154 -10.29 -3.18 -8.38
C LYS A 154 -9.77 -4.60 -8.33
N ALA A 155 -8.61 -4.84 -7.70
CA ALA A 155 -8.06 -6.19 -7.58
C ALA A 155 -8.96 -7.11 -6.74
N ASN A 156 -9.57 -6.58 -5.68
CA ASN A 156 -10.43 -7.35 -4.77
C ASN A 156 -11.85 -7.56 -5.34
N THR A 157 -12.27 -6.73 -6.30
CA THR A 157 -13.57 -6.85 -6.97
C THR A 157 -13.49 -7.51 -8.36
N SER A 158 -12.32 -8.03 -8.72
CA SER A 158 -12.12 -8.78 -9.97
C SER A 158 -12.73 -10.19 -9.85
N SER A 159 -12.40 -11.09 -10.79
CA SER A 159 -12.86 -12.48 -10.73
C SER A 159 -12.38 -13.18 -9.45
N MET A 160 -13.20 -14.12 -8.97
CA MET A 160 -12.85 -14.94 -7.80
C MET A 160 -11.54 -15.72 -8.03
N ASP A 161 -11.29 -16.15 -9.26
CA ASP A 161 -10.05 -16.81 -9.65
C ASP A 161 -8.83 -15.90 -9.44
N TYR A 162 -8.91 -14.63 -9.85
CA TYR A 162 -7.80 -13.68 -9.64
C TYR A 162 -7.57 -13.42 -8.15
N TYR A 163 -8.65 -13.29 -7.37
CA TYR A 163 -8.54 -13.16 -5.92
C TYR A 163 -7.80 -14.34 -5.28
N HIS A 164 -8.14 -15.58 -5.66
CA HIS A 164 -7.45 -16.77 -5.18
C HIS A 164 -5.98 -16.79 -5.61
N GLN A 165 -5.68 -16.43 -6.86
CA GLN A 165 -4.30 -16.32 -7.33
C GLN A 165 -3.49 -15.32 -6.52
N LEU A 166 -4.08 -14.17 -6.19
CA LEU A 166 -3.44 -13.12 -5.41
C LEU A 166 -3.12 -13.59 -3.98
N ARG A 167 -4.06 -14.27 -3.33
CA ARG A 167 -3.86 -14.87 -2.00
C ARG A 167 -2.80 -15.96 -2.01
N LEU A 168 -2.82 -16.81 -3.02
CA LEU A 168 -1.83 -17.87 -3.18
C LEU A 168 -0.43 -17.29 -3.42
N ALA A 169 -0.32 -16.25 -4.26
CA ALA A 169 0.94 -15.56 -4.52
C ALA A 169 1.52 -14.97 -3.24
N ALA A 170 0.72 -14.21 -2.47
CA ALA A 170 1.14 -13.64 -1.20
C ALA A 170 1.61 -14.70 -0.19
N SER A 171 0.85 -15.81 -0.06
CA SER A 171 1.20 -16.91 0.83
C SER A 171 2.50 -17.61 0.41
N LYS A 172 2.64 -17.97 -0.87
CA LYS A 172 3.81 -18.69 -1.38
C LYS A 172 5.10 -17.86 -1.30
N SER A 173 5.02 -16.57 -1.60
CA SER A 173 6.20 -15.70 -1.55
C SER A 173 6.49 -15.13 -0.16
N ARG A 174 5.66 -15.45 0.85
CA ARG A 174 5.70 -14.87 2.20
C ARG A 174 5.65 -13.34 2.18
N ARG A 175 4.97 -12.77 1.19
CA ARG A 175 4.79 -11.32 1.04
C ARG A 175 3.39 -10.91 1.48
N LYS A 176 3.28 -9.64 1.88
CA LYS A 176 2.02 -9.08 2.39
C LYS A 176 1.30 -8.36 1.27
N PHE A 177 0.01 -8.64 1.14
CA PHE A 177 -0.94 -7.85 0.35
C PHE A 177 -1.84 -7.09 1.34
N LEU A 178 -1.58 -5.79 1.50
CA LEU A 178 -2.29 -4.89 2.41
C LEU A 178 -3.18 -3.94 1.61
N TYR A 179 -4.41 -3.77 2.06
CA TYR A 179 -5.41 -2.98 1.34
C TYR A 179 -6.37 -2.26 2.30
N ASP A 180 -5.90 -1.97 3.52
CA ASP A 180 -6.70 -1.51 4.66
C ASP A 180 -7.48 -0.21 4.35
N THR A 181 -6.89 0.67 3.54
CA THR A 181 -7.48 1.93 3.08
C THR A 181 -8.75 1.77 2.21
N ASN A 182 -9.11 0.54 1.82
CA ASN A 182 -10.38 0.27 1.11
C ASN A 182 -11.62 0.42 1.99
N VAL A 183 -11.47 0.36 3.33
CA VAL A 183 -12.59 0.46 4.29
C VAL A 183 -12.19 1.37 5.46
N GLY A 184 -12.80 2.56 5.57
CA GLY A 184 -12.59 3.46 6.72
C GLY A 184 -11.46 4.49 6.56
N ALA A 185 -10.92 4.66 5.34
CA ALA A 185 -9.85 5.61 5.02
C ALA A 185 -8.58 5.39 5.86
N GLY A 186 -8.43 6.11 6.98
CA GLY A 186 -7.26 6.04 7.89
C GLY A 186 -7.51 5.31 9.21
N LEU A 187 -8.72 4.77 9.42
CA LEU A 187 -9.01 3.95 10.59
C LEU A 187 -8.56 2.50 10.33
N PRO A 188 -7.72 1.88 11.19
CA PRO A 188 -7.20 0.53 10.99
C PRO A 188 -8.26 -0.53 11.33
N VAL A 189 -9.40 -0.50 10.63
CA VAL A 189 -10.54 -1.37 10.91
C VAL A 189 -10.22 -2.81 10.50
N ILE A 190 -9.58 -3.02 9.35
CA ILE A 190 -9.30 -4.37 8.86
C ILE A 190 -8.15 -4.99 9.66
N GLU A 191 -7.05 -4.27 9.89
CA GLU A 191 -5.93 -4.79 10.69
C GLU A 191 -6.36 -5.16 12.12
N ASN A 192 -7.11 -4.30 12.81
CA ASN A 192 -7.61 -4.61 14.16
C ASN A 192 -8.51 -5.84 14.17
N LEU A 193 -9.45 -5.93 13.22
CA LEU A 193 -10.33 -7.09 13.13
C LEU A 193 -9.55 -8.37 12.85
N GLN A 194 -8.56 -8.33 11.96
CA GLN A 194 -7.71 -9.49 11.69
C GLN A 194 -6.88 -9.91 12.89
N ASN A 195 -6.33 -8.95 13.64
CA ASN A 195 -5.55 -9.25 14.84
C ASN A 195 -6.40 -9.91 15.92
N LEU A 196 -7.65 -9.44 16.12
CA LEU A 196 -8.60 -10.07 17.05
C LEU A 196 -8.96 -11.50 16.60
N LEU A 197 -9.32 -11.69 15.33
CA LEU A 197 -9.64 -13.02 14.79
C LEU A 197 -8.44 -13.99 14.90
N ASN A 198 -7.22 -13.51 14.61
CA ASN A 198 -5.99 -14.31 14.75
C ASN A 198 -5.64 -14.62 16.21
N ALA A 199 -6.07 -13.79 17.16
CA ALA A 199 -5.92 -14.03 18.59
C ALA A 199 -6.94 -15.07 19.12
N GLY A 200 -7.91 -15.48 18.29
CA GLY A 200 -8.94 -16.45 18.63
C GLY A 200 -10.29 -15.83 19.02
N ASP A 201 -10.44 -14.51 18.88
CA ASP A 201 -11.71 -13.84 19.14
C ASP A 201 -12.73 -14.14 18.02
N GLU A 202 -14.02 -14.21 18.38
CA GLU A 202 -15.11 -14.36 17.43
C GLU A 202 -15.84 -13.03 17.19
N LEU A 203 -15.98 -12.63 15.92
CA LEU A 203 -16.77 -11.45 15.57
C LEU A 203 -18.27 -11.74 15.74
N GLN A 204 -18.86 -11.28 16.84
CA GLN A 204 -20.29 -11.38 17.14
C GLN A 204 -21.12 -10.34 16.38
N ARG A 205 -20.66 -9.09 16.34
CA ARG A 205 -21.35 -7.98 15.68
C ARG A 205 -20.37 -6.90 15.24
N PHE A 206 -20.58 -6.36 14.05
CA PHE A 206 -19.92 -5.14 13.57
C PHE A 206 -20.97 -4.07 13.31
N SER A 207 -20.72 -2.84 13.75
CA SER A 207 -21.61 -1.70 13.52
C SER A 207 -20.74 -0.43 13.43
N GLY A 208 -21.04 0.44 12.48
CA GLY A 208 -20.26 1.66 12.27
C GLY A 208 -20.81 2.51 11.14
N ILE A 209 -20.42 3.78 11.14
CA ILE A 209 -20.75 4.73 10.07
C ILE A 209 -19.68 4.60 8.99
N LEU A 210 -20.07 4.08 7.82
CA LEU A 210 -19.14 3.73 6.74
C LEU A 210 -19.16 4.72 5.56
N SER A 211 -20.04 5.73 5.59
CA SER A 211 -20.12 6.80 4.58
C SER A 211 -20.23 8.16 5.25
N GLY A 212 -19.24 9.02 5.00
CA GLY A 212 -19.24 10.39 5.49
C GLY A 212 -20.32 11.24 4.83
N SER A 213 -20.56 11.04 3.53
CA SER A 213 -21.55 11.77 2.74
C SER A 213 -22.97 11.49 3.24
N LEU A 214 -23.30 10.21 3.46
CA LEU A 214 -24.59 9.82 4.06
C LEU A 214 -24.73 10.31 5.49
N SER A 215 -23.67 10.21 6.31
CA SER A 215 -23.69 10.70 7.68
C SER A 215 -23.97 12.20 7.75
N PHE A 216 -23.38 12.99 6.85
CA PHE A 216 -23.62 14.42 6.77
C PHE A 216 -25.06 14.72 6.33
N ILE A 217 -25.54 14.06 5.27
CA ILE A 217 -26.89 14.27 4.76
C ILE A 217 -27.93 13.92 5.82
N PHE A 218 -27.82 12.77 6.49
CA PHE A 218 -28.73 12.39 7.56
C PHE A 218 -28.67 13.35 8.76
N GLY A 219 -27.48 13.83 9.13
CA GLY A 219 -27.35 14.87 10.15
C GLY A 219 -28.11 16.14 9.79
N LYS A 220 -28.08 16.57 8.52
CA LYS A 220 -28.84 17.74 8.06
C LYS A 220 -30.34 17.50 7.97
N LEU A 221 -30.76 16.29 7.64
CA LEU A 221 -32.18 15.91 7.69
C LEU A 221 -32.72 15.97 9.13
N ASP A 222 -31.95 15.50 10.11
CA ASP A 222 -32.31 15.58 11.53
C ASP A 222 -32.39 17.03 12.04
N GLU A 223 -31.61 17.94 11.46
CA GLU A 223 -31.71 19.39 11.69
C GLU A 223 -32.94 20.03 11.00
N GLY A 224 -33.75 19.25 10.28
CA GLY A 224 -34.99 19.70 9.62
C GLY A 224 -34.82 20.16 8.17
N MET A 225 -33.63 20.01 7.58
CA MET A 225 -33.38 20.34 6.19
C MET A 225 -34.06 19.34 5.24
N SER A 226 -34.52 19.77 4.07
CA SER A 226 -35.02 18.80 3.08
C SER A 226 -33.87 17.98 2.47
N LEU A 227 -34.18 16.77 1.97
CA LEU A 227 -33.17 15.91 1.33
C LEU A 227 -32.48 16.61 0.16
N SER A 228 -33.21 17.41 -0.61
CA SER A 228 -32.66 18.11 -1.78
C SER A 228 -31.65 19.20 -1.38
N GLU A 229 -31.93 19.94 -0.31
CA GLU A 229 -31.04 20.96 0.23
C GLU A 229 -29.81 20.33 0.89
N ALA A 230 -29.99 19.28 1.69
CA ALA A 230 -28.89 18.56 2.35
C ALA A 230 -27.93 17.94 1.32
N THR A 231 -28.48 17.35 0.25
CA THR A 231 -27.68 16.78 -0.85
C THR A 231 -26.92 17.87 -1.61
N ARG A 232 -27.55 19.04 -1.84
CA ARG A 232 -26.89 20.17 -2.50
C ARG A 232 -25.75 20.73 -1.64
N ALA A 233 -25.99 20.92 -0.34
CA ALA A 233 -24.98 21.37 0.61
C ALA A 233 -23.80 20.39 0.70
N ALA A 234 -24.08 19.08 0.74
CA ALA A 234 -23.03 18.05 0.73
C ALA A 234 -22.19 18.10 -0.56
N ARG A 235 -22.80 18.39 -1.70
CA ARG A 235 -22.11 18.58 -2.98
C ARG A 235 -21.27 19.84 -3.02
N GLU A 236 -21.78 20.96 -2.52
CA GLU A 236 -21.06 22.24 -2.45
C GLU A 236 -19.82 22.13 -1.54
N LEU A 237 -19.92 21.38 -0.45
CA LEU A 237 -18.81 21.09 0.46
C LEU A 237 -17.84 20.01 -0.07
N GLY A 238 -18.15 19.39 -1.22
CA GLY A 238 -17.32 18.35 -1.83
C GLY A 238 -17.35 17.00 -1.09
N TYR A 239 -18.40 16.73 -0.32
CA TYR A 239 -18.59 15.44 0.36
C TYR A 239 -19.19 14.37 -0.54
N THR A 240 -19.88 14.74 -1.62
CA THR A 240 -20.43 13.78 -2.58
C THR A 240 -19.55 13.68 -3.82
N GLU A 241 -19.64 12.54 -4.50
CA GLU A 241 -19.13 12.39 -5.86
C GLU A 241 -19.85 13.34 -6.84
N PRO A 242 -19.30 13.57 -8.05
CA PRO A 242 -19.93 14.46 -9.04
C PRO A 242 -21.40 14.14 -9.34
N ASP A 243 -21.77 12.85 -9.23
CA ASP A 243 -23.15 12.37 -9.20
C ASP A 243 -23.50 11.84 -7.79
N PRO A 244 -24.32 12.58 -7.02
CA PRO A 244 -24.70 12.19 -5.65
C PRO A 244 -25.42 10.84 -5.54
N ARG A 245 -25.91 10.28 -6.66
CA ARG A 245 -26.53 8.94 -6.67
C ARG A 245 -25.55 7.85 -6.27
N ASP A 246 -24.26 8.01 -6.56
CA ASP A 246 -23.25 7.01 -6.23
C ASP A 246 -23.11 6.84 -4.70
N ASP A 247 -23.21 7.94 -3.94
CA ASP A 247 -23.23 7.91 -2.48
C ASP A 247 -24.60 7.48 -1.90
N LEU A 248 -25.68 8.05 -2.45
CA LEU A 248 -27.06 7.80 -2.00
C LEU A 248 -27.54 6.36 -2.27
N SER A 249 -26.98 5.70 -3.28
CA SER A 249 -27.30 4.30 -3.60
C SER A 249 -26.91 3.32 -2.48
N GLY A 250 -26.03 3.73 -1.56
CA GLY A 250 -25.48 2.85 -0.53
C GLY A 250 -24.55 1.78 -1.07
N MET A 251 -24.25 1.75 -2.38
CA MET A 251 -23.42 0.72 -2.99
C MET A 251 -21.98 0.76 -2.49
N ASP A 252 -21.42 1.94 -2.20
CA ASP A 252 -20.09 2.04 -1.58
C ASP A 252 -20.09 1.46 -0.15
N VAL A 253 -21.16 1.69 0.62
CA VAL A 253 -21.33 1.07 1.95
C VAL A 253 -21.45 -0.45 1.84
N ALA A 254 -22.24 -0.95 0.89
CA ALA A 254 -22.40 -2.38 0.64
C ALA A 254 -21.07 -3.04 0.24
N ARG A 255 -20.28 -2.42 -0.64
CA ARG A 255 -18.93 -2.89 -1.01
C ARG A 255 -17.99 -2.93 0.19
N LYS A 256 -18.01 -1.89 1.04
CA LYS A 256 -17.20 -1.84 2.28
C LYS A 256 -17.59 -2.96 3.25
N LEU A 257 -18.88 -3.20 3.44
CA LEU A 257 -19.39 -4.30 4.27
C LEU A 257 -19.03 -5.67 3.69
N LEU A 258 -19.10 -5.87 2.37
CA LEU A 258 -18.71 -7.12 1.73
C LEU A 258 -17.22 -7.43 1.96
N ILE A 259 -16.34 -6.42 1.83
CA ILE A 259 -14.90 -6.58 2.10
C ILE A 259 -14.65 -7.00 3.57
N LEU A 260 -15.45 -6.50 4.52
CA LEU A 260 -15.38 -6.91 5.93
C LEU A 260 -15.97 -8.31 6.17
N ALA A 261 -17.07 -8.66 5.49
CA ALA A 261 -17.80 -9.91 5.71
C ALA A 261 -17.15 -11.14 5.06
N VAL A 262 -16.50 -10.99 3.91
CA VAL A 262 -15.83 -12.09 3.17
C VAL A 262 -14.58 -12.63 3.90
N LYS A 263 -14.21 -12.01 5.04
CA LYS A 263 -13.00 -12.35 5.80
C LYS A 263 -13.24 -13.25 7.02
N ARG A 264 -14.15 -14.22 6.91
CA ARG A 264 -14.10 -15.43 7.75
C ARG A 264 -13.08 -16.39 7.12
N PRO A 265 -12.03 -16.85 7.85
CA PRO A 265 -11.26 -18.01 7.42
C PRO A 265 -12.16 -19.26 7.33
#